data_AF-A0A354X0C3-F1
#
_entry.id   AF-A0A354X0C3-F1
#
_cell.length_a   1.000
_cell.length_b   1.000
_cell.length_c   1.000
_cell.angle_alpha   90.00
_cell.angle_beta   90.00
_cell.angle_gamma   90.00
#
_symmetry.space_group_name_H-M   'P 1'
#
loop_
_entity.id
_entity.type
_entity.pdbx_description
1 polymer ?
#
loop_
_entity_poly.entity_id
_entity_poly.type
_entity_poly.pdbx_seq_one_letter_code
_entity_poly.pdbx_strand_id
1 'polypeptide(L)'
;LVERSAFNFILIRYAEVLLTYAEARNEAFGPDKSVYDAINQLRKRPDIDMPEVEKGLTKEQMREVIRRERRVELTFEGLYYSDILRWRTAEKENNGMMHNSEGVEVVKRAFNPKRDYLWPVPYNQIVLNPSLQQNPNWD
;
A
#
# COMPACT_ATOMS: atom_id res chain seq x y z
N LEU A 1 2.58 36.45 2.63
CA LEU A 1 3.46 35.49 1.94
C LEU A 1 2.86 34.09 2.09
N VAL A 2 1.89 33.75 1.25
CA VAL A 2 1.46 32.35 1.06
C VAL A 2 1.43 32.15 -0.43
N GLU A 3 2.61 31.93 -1.02
CA GLU A 3 2.68 31.39 -2.36
C GLU A 3 2.01 30.02 -2.33
N ARG A 4 0.89 29.92 -3.04
CA ARG A 4 0.15 28.68 -3.21
C ARG A 4 1.08 27.69 -3.91
N SER A 5 1.43 26.60 -3.24
CA SER A 5 2.04 25.43 -3.86
C SER A 5 1.24 25.05 -5.11
N ALA A 6 1.89 25.04 -6.27
CA ALA A 6 1.27 24.90 -7.58
C ALA A 6 1.04 23.45 -8.03
N PHE A 7 1.10 22.49 -7.11
CA PHE A 7 0.96 21.06 -7.45
C PHE A 7 -0.40 20.53 -7.01
N ASN A 8 -1.17 20.04 -7.97
CA ASN A 8 -2.42 19.33 -7.71
C ASN A 8 -2.12 17.99 -7.04
N PHE A 9 -2.91 17.64 -6.03
CA PHE A 9 -2.84 16.32 -5.40
C PHE A 9 -3.37 15.25 -6.36
N ILE A 10 -2.56 14.23 -6.62
CA ILE A 10 -2.96 13.11 -7.45
C ILE A 10 -3.81 12.17 -6.59
N LEU A 11 -5.11 12.10 -6.89
CA LEU A 11 -6.02 11.18 -6.19
C LEU A 11 -6.03 9.79 -6.82
N ILE A 12 -5.96 9.72 -8.15
CA ILE A 12 -5.89 8.48 -8.92
C ILE A 12 -5.11 8.75 -10.19
N ARG A 13 -4.30 7.77 -10.62
CA ARG A 13 -3.60 7.83 -11.91
C ARG A 13 -3.53 6.48 -12.57
N TYR A 14 -3.26 6.48 -13.87
CA TYR A 14 -3.35 5.27 -14.68
C TYR A 14 -2.42 4.13 -14.21
N ALA A 15 -1.25 4.44 -13.66
CA ALA A 15 -0.37 3.41 -13.12
C ALA A 15 -0.99 2.63 -11.94
N GLU A 16 -1.74 3.32 -11.07
CA GLU A 16 -2.47 2.66 -9.99
C GLU A 16 -3.51 1.68 -10.55
N VAL A 17 -4.21 2.07 -11.63
CA VAL A 17 -5.20 1.22 -12.31
C VAL A 17 -4.52 -0.02 -12.91
N LEU A 18 -3.38 0.14 -13.58
CA LEU A 18 -2.60 -0.97 -14.13
C LEU A 18 -2.15 -1.96 -13.05
N LEU A 19 -1.62 -1.46 -11.93
CA LEU A 19 -1.16 -2.31 -10.82
C LEU A 19 -2.32 -2.98 -10.09
N THR A 20 -3.46 -2.29 -9.95
CA THR A 20 -4.67 -2.86 -9.37
C THR A 20 -5.26 -3.95 -10.27
N TYR A 21 -5.24 -3.73 -11.58
CA TYR A 21 -5.62 -4.75 -12.58
C TYR A 21 -4.69 -5.97 -12.50
N ALA A 22 -3.37 -5.75 -12.52
CA ALA A 22 -2.37 -6.81 -12.43
C ALA A 22 -2.55 -7.64 -11.15
N GLU A 23 -2.78 -6.97 -10.02
CA GLU A 23 -3.04 -7.63 -8.74
C GLU A 23 -4.31 -8.46 -8.77
N ALA A 24 -5.45 -7.87 -9.15
CA ALA A 24 -6.73 -8.56 -9.18
C ALA A 24 -6.70 -9.77 -10.12
N ARG A 25 -6.06 -9.63 -11.29
CA ARG A 25 -5.94 -10.71 -12.27
C ARG A 25 -5.04 -11.83 -11.76
N ASN A 26 -3.89 -11.50 -11.17
CA ASN A 26 -3.00 -12.48 -10.54
C ASN A 26 -3.70 -13.22 -9.40
N GLU A 27 -4.46 -12.51 -8.55
CA GLU A 27 -5.20 -13.14 -7.45
C GLU A 27 -6.34 -14.05 -7.92
N ALA A 28 -6.99 -13.72 -9.04
CA ALA A 28 -8.09 -14.52 -9.55
C ALA A 28 -7.62 -15.76 -10.35
N PHE A 29 -6.61 -15.61 -11.22
CA PHE A 29 -6.25 -16.64 -12.20
C PHE A 29 -4.74 -16.94 -12.30
N GLY A 30 -3.91 -16.21 -11.56
CA GLY A 30 -2.45 -16.26 -11.70
C GLY A 30 -1.90 -15.32 -12.78
N PRO A 31 -0.58 -15.33 -13.00
CA PRO A 31 0.09 -14.38 -13.87
C PRO A 31 -0.04 -14.77 -15.34
N ASP A 32 -1.04 -14.22 -16.02
CA ASP A 32 -1.18 -14.32 -17.47
C ASP A 32 -0.46 -13.18 -18.20
N LYS A 33 -0.45 -13.23 -19.54
CA LYS A 33 0.17 -12.21 -20.39
C LYS A 33 -0.28 -10.79 -20.03
N SER A 34 -1.53 -10.59 -19.63
CA SER A 34 -2.06 -9.27 -19.31
C SER A 34 -1.48 -8.69 -18.01
N VAL A 35 -1.17 -9.55 -17.03
CA VAL A 35 -0.47 -9.14 -15.79
C VAL A 35 0.94 -8.65 -16.12
N TYR A 36 1.66 -9.42 -16.94
CA TYR A 36 2.99 -9.04 -17.41
C TYR A 36 2.98 -7.75 -18.23
N ASP A 37 2.05 -7.62 -19.17
CA ASP A 37 1.92 -6.43 -20.02
C ASP A 37 1.64 -5.18 -19.17
N ALA A 38 0.76 -5.27 -18.15
CA ALA A 38 0.44 -4.15 -17.27
C ALA A 38 1.64 -3.66 -16.44
N ILE A 39 2.42 -4.59 -15.85
CA ILE A 39 3.62 -4.24 -15.08
C ILE A 39 4.73 -3.73 -15.99
N ASN A 40 4.97 -4.40 -17.11
CA ASN A 40 6.03 -4.03 -18.05
C ASN A 40 5.74 -2.69 -18.75
N GLN A 41 4.47 -2.30 -18.90
CA GLN A 41 4.12 -0.96 -19.39
C GLN A 41 4.67 0.15 -18.47
N LEU A 42 4.68 -0.07 -17.15
CA LEU A 42 5.24 0.89 -16.19
C LEU A 42 6.76 0.88 -16.19
N ARG A 43 7.36 -0.31 -16.26
CA ARG A 43 8.81 -0.50 -16.22
C ARG A 43 9.51 0.02 -17.48
N LYS A 44 8.87 -0.09 -18.64
CA LYS A 44 9.38 0.38 -19.94
C LYS A 44 9.16 1.86 -20.24
N ARG A 45 8.61 2.64 -19.30
CA ARG A 45 8.49 4.08 -19.54
C ARG A 45 9.89 4.66 -19.82
N PRO A 46 10.05 5.56 -20.81
CA PRO A 46 11.37 6.01 -21.26
C PRO A 46 12.24 6.64 -20.17
N ASP A 47 11.63 7.19 -19.12
CA ASP A 47 12.28 7.80 -17.96
C ASP A 47 12.65 6.80 -16.85
N ILE A 48 12.21 5.55 -16.95
CA ILE A 48 12.43 4.50 -15.95
C ILE A 48 13.35 3.39 -16.49
N ASP A 49 13.09 2.91 -17.71
CA ASP A 49 13.89 1.90 -18.44
C ASP A 49 14.31 0.68 -17.59
N MET A 50 13.36 0.12 -16.84
CA MET A 50 13.59 -1.06 -16.00
C MET A 50 13.45 -2.36 -16.81
N PRO A 51 14.26 -3.40 -16.51
CA PRO A 51 14.14 -4.71 -17.15
C PRO A 51 12.75 -5.31 -16.99
N GLU A 52 12.28 -6.09 -17.95
CA GLU A 52 11.00 -6.81 -17.82
C GLU A 52 10.99 -7.77 -16.63
N VAL A 53 9.79 -8.05 -16.10
CA VAL A 53 9.61 -9.11 -15.09
C VAL A 53 9.91 -10.48 -15.71
N GLU A 54 10.62 -11.33 -14.97
CA GLU A 54 10.94 -12.70 -15.37
C GLU A 54 9.65 -13.51 -15.67
N LYS A 55 9.67 -14.28 -16.76
CA LYS A 55 8.51 -15.08 -17.19
C LYS A 55 8.42 -16.37 -16.38
N GLY A 56 7.19 -16.89 -16.23
CA GLY A 56 6.97 -18.19 -15.58
C GLY A 56 6.90 -18.13 -14.05
N LEU A 57 6.64 -16.96 -13.49
CA LEU A 57 6.44 -16.81 -12.05
C LEU A 57 5.18 -17.54 -11.60
N THR A 58 5.19 -18.07 -10.38
CA THR A 58 3.97 -18.52 -9.72
C THR A 58 3.12 -17.32 -9.30
N LYS A 59 1.86 -17.60 -8.92
CA LYS A 59 0.94 -16.60 -8.37
C LYS A 59 1.55 -15.86 -7.17
N GLU A 60 2.20 -16.58 -6.28
CA GLU A 60 2.83 -16.05 -5.07
C GLU A 60 4.05 -15.19 -5.40
N GLN A 61 4.89 -15.63 -6.34
CA GLN A 61 6.05 -14.87 -6.78
C GLN A 61 5.60 -13.56 -7.47
N MET A 62 4.60 -13.65 -8.35
CA MET A 62 4.06 -12.46 -9.02
C MET A 62 3.40 -11.50 -8.02
N ARG A 63 2.72 -12.02 -6.98
CA ARG A 63 2.14 -11.19 -5.92
C ARG A 63 3.20 -10.31 -5.27
N GLU A 64 4.35 -10.88 -4.93
CA GLU A 64 5.45 -10.12 -4.31
C GLU A 64 6.07 -9.10 -5.27
N VAL A 65 6.18 -9.44 -6.57
CA VAL A 65 6.60 -8.47 -7.61
C VAL A 65 5.62 -7.30 -7.66
N ILE A 66 4.31 -7.56 -7.72
CA ILE A 66 3.28 -6.51 -7.80
C ILE A 66 3.30 -5.63 -6.54
N ARG A 67 3.41 -6.22 -5.34
CA ARG A 67 3.51 -5.49 -4.08
C ARG A 67 4.72 -4.57 -4.04
N ARG A 68 5.87 -5.06 -4.48
CA ARG A 68 7.10 -4.25 -4.61
C ARG A 68 6.91 -3.13 -5.62
N GLU A 69 6.34 -3.41 -6.78
CA GLU A 69 6.12 -2.41 -7.83
C GLU A 69 5.17 -1.30 -7.34
N ARG A 70 4.07 -1.65 -6.66
CA ARG A 70 3.17 -0.68 -6.01
C ARG A 70 3.89 0.18 -4.98
N ARG A 71 4.72 -0.43 -4.15
CA ARG A 71 5.46 0.30 -3.10
C ARG A 71 6.42 1.33 -3.68
N VAL A 72 7.09 1.00 -4.80
CA VAL A 72 8.06 1.90 -5.45
C VAL A 72 7.33 2.94 -6.30
N GLU A 73 6.43 2.51 -7.16
CA GLU A 73 5.75 3.38 -8.13
C GLU A 73 4.89 4.44 -7.46
N LEU A 74 4.17 4.08 -6.40
CA LEU A 74 3.19 4.94 -5.71
C LEU A 74 3.74 5.55 -4.41
N THR A 75 5.08 5.67 -4.32
CA THR A 75 5.73 6.23 -3.14
C THR A 75 5.27 7.68 -2.93
N PHE A 76 4.99 8.04 -1.68
CA PHE A 76 4.51 9.38 -1.27
C PHE A 76 3.11 9.78 -1.80
N GLU A 77 2.34 8.83 -2.34
CA GLU A 77 0.94 9.07 -2.78
C GLU A 77 -0.10 8.60 -1.75
N GLY A 78 0.33 8.16 -0.55
CA GLY A 78 -0.57 7.81 0.56
C GLY A 78 -1.22 6.42 0.49
N LEU A 79 -0.88 5.60 -0.51
CA LEU A 79 -1.53 4.31 -0.75
C LEU A 79 -0.94 3.14 0.08
N TYR A 80 0.35 3.19 0.42
CA TYR A 80 1.05 2.05 1.03
C TYR A 80 0.42 1.58 2.36
N TYR A 81 -0.05 2.51 3.20
CA TYR A 81 -0.67 2.15 4.47
C TYR A 81 -1.97 1.38 4.27
N SER A 82 -2.83 1.82 3.35
CA SER A 82 -4.05 1.10 2.99
C SER A 82 -3.75 -0.26 2.35
N ASP A 83 -2.69 -0.35 1.54
CA ASP A 83 -2.22 -1.59 0.92
C ASP A 83 -1.82 -2.65 1.95
N ILE A 84 -0.98 -2.31 2.94
CA ILE A 84 -0.58 -3.28 3.99
C ILE A 84 -1.73 -3.70 4.91
N LEU A 85 -2.73 -2.82 5.10
CA LEU A 85 -3.94 -3.14 5.85
C LEU A 85 -4.80 -4.16 5.11
N ARG A 86 -5.11 -3.93 3.83
CA ARG A 86 -5.93 -4.86 3.03
C ARG A 86 -5.23 -6.19 2.77
N TRP A 87 -3.91 -6.19 2.67
CA TRP A 87 -3.10 -7.40 2.52
C TRP A 87 -2.95 -8.22 3.81
N ARG A 88 -3.38 -7.68 4.95
CA ARG A 88 -3.17 -8.28 6.28
C ARG A 88 -1.69 -8.54 6.56
N THR A 89 -0.82 -7.57 6.27
CA THR A 89 0.62 -7.64 6.52
C THR A 89 1.13 -6.50 7.39
N ALA A 90 0.24 -5.64 7.89
CA ALA A 90 0.60 -4.45 8.66
C ALA A 90 1.37 -4.78 9.94
N GLU A 91 1.12 -5.92 10.59
CA GLU A 91 1.89 -6.36 11.75
C GLU A 91 3.35 -6.73 11.43
N LYS A 92 3.67 -7.04 10.17
CA LYS A 92 5.04 -7.31 9.72
C LYS A 92 5.72 -6.01 9.28
N GLU A 93 5.00 -5.17 8.56
CA GLU A 93 5.52 -3.95 7.94
C GLU A 93 5.56 -2.74 8.89
N ASN A 94 4.70 -2.72 9.92
CA ASN A 94 4.50 -1.58 10.80
C ASN A 94 4.82 -1.88 12.28
N ASN A 95 5.62 -2.92 12.52
CA ASN A 95 6.23 -3.21 13.82
C ASN A 95 7.75 -3.11 13.72
N GLY A 96 8.40 -2.63 14.78
CA GLY A 96 9.86 -2.62 14.89
C GLY A 96 10.45 -1.24 15.11
N MET A 97 11.77 -1.21 15.26
CA MET A 97 12.52 0.02 15.46
C MET A 97 12.91 0.63 14.13
N MET A 98 12.52 1.88 13.93
CA MET A 98 12.99 2.67 12.79
C MET A 98 14.32 3.31 13.12
N HIS A 99 15.24 3.25 12.16
CA HIS A 99 16.53 3.89 12.25
C HIS A 99 16.62 5.02 11.23
N ASN A 100 17.37 6.08 11.53
CA ASN A 100 17.75 7.09 10.55
C ASN A 100 18.87 6.56 9.63
N SER A 101 19.36 7.41 8.73
CA SER A 101 20.47 7.07 7.82
C SER A 101 21.79 6.73 8.53
N GLU A 102 21.96 7.16 9.79
CA GLU A 102 23.13 6.92 10.62
C GLU A 102 22.99 5.65 11.47
N GLY A 103 21.86 4.94 11.36
CA GLY A 103 21.57 3.75 12.15
C GLY A 103 21.09 4.06 13.57
N VAL A 104 20.73 5.31 13.88
CA VAL A 104 20.21 5.72 15.19
C VAL A 104 18.72 5.41 15.27
N GLU A 105 18.29 4.75 16.34
CA GLU A 105 16.88 4.49 16.65
C GLU A 105 16.08 5.79 16.81
N VAL A 106 15.03 5.97 16.02
CA VAL A 106 14.20 7.20 16.01
C VAL A 106 12.82 6.94 16.59
N VAL A 107 12.16 5.87 16.13
CA VAL A 107 10.76 5.59 16.48
C VAL A 107 10.55 4.09 16.58
N LYS A 108 10.04 3.64 17.73
CA LYS A 108 9.51 2.29 17.88
C LYS A 108 8.07 2.25 17.41
N ARG A 109 7.80 1.49 16.35
CA ARG A 109 6.44 1.24 15.87
C ARG A 109 5.86 0.00 16.52
N ALA A 110 4.58 0.09 16.88
CA ALA A 110 3.79 -1.00 17.43
C ALA A 110 2.45 -1.08 16.68
N PHE A 111 2.10 -2.27 16.23
CA PHE A 111 0.86 -2.60 15.54
C PHE A 111 0.28 -3.90 16.13
N ASN A 112 -0.90 -3.80 16.70
CA ASN A 112 -1.67 -4.90 17.26
C ASN A 112 -2.64 -5.45 16.18
N PRO A 113 -2.40 -6.67 15.64
CA PRO A 113 -3.24 -7.24 14.59
C PRO A 113 -4.68 -7.56 15.03
N LYS A 114 -4.99 -7.54 16.33
CA LYS A 114 -6.37 -7.71 16.82
C LYS A 114 -7.15 -6.40 16.88
N ARG A 115 -6.48 -5.24 16.80
CA ARG A 115 -7.08 -3.92 17.06
C ARG A 115 -6.82 -2.91 15.93
N ASP A 116 -5.56 -2.76 15.52
CA ASP A 116 -5.08 -1.62 14.73
C ASP A 116 -5.42 -1.70 13.23
N TYR A 117 -6.12 -2.75 12.79
CA TYR A 117 -6.67 -2.82 11.44
C TYR A 117 -7.87 -1.88 11.22
N LEU A 118 -8.53 -1.46 12.30
CA LEU A 118 -9.61 -0.49 12.26
C LEU A 118 -9.23 0.68 13.16
N TRP A 119 -9.54 1.88 12.72
CA TRP A 119 -9.34 3.08 13.54
C TRP A 119 -10.38 3.13 14.66
N PRO A 120 -10.06 3.70 15.83
CA PRO A 120 -11.06 3.87 16.87
C PRO A 120 -12.17 4.81 16.38
N VAL A 121 -13.41 4.47 16.70
CA VAL A 121 -14.53 5.41 16.58
C VAL A 121 -14.29 6.54 17.59
N PRO A 122 -14.36 7.83 17.18
CA PRO A 122 -14.11 8.93 18.09
C PRO A 122 -15.09 8.92 19.27
N TYR A 123 -14.58 9.08 20.49
CA TYR A 123 -15.36 8.99 21.73
C TYR A 123 -16.61 9.88 21.71
N ASN A 124 -16.49 11.13 21.25
CA ASN A 124 -17.61 12.07 21.16
C ASN A 124 -18.75 11.53 20.27
N GLN A 125 -18.45 10.73 19.25
CA GLN A 125 -19.49 10.14 18.39
C GLN A 125 -20.26 9.03 19.11
N ILE A 126 -19.58 8.26 19.96
CA ILE A 126 -20.20 7.22 20.80
C ILE A 126 -21.11 7.86 21.86
N VAL A 127 -20.66 8.94 22.49
CA VAL A 127 -21.46 9.68 23.49
C VAL A 127 -22.71 10.30 22.85
N LEU A 128 -22.57 10.88 21.66
CA LEU A 128 -23.69 11.49 20.93
C LEU A 128 -24.69 10.47 20.39
N ASN A 129 -24.23 9.28 20.00
CA ASN A 129 -25.06 8.20 19.50
C ASN A 129 -24.83 6.92 20.30
N PRO A 130 -25.60 6.67 21.37
CA PRO A 130 -25.46 5.46 22.20
C PRO A 130 -25.70 4.13 21.45
N SER A 131 -26.27 4.16 20.25
CA SER A 131 -26.41 2.96 19.39
C SER A 131 -25.15 2.65 18.58
N LEU A 132 -24.18 3.57 18.55
CA LEU A 132 -22.91 3.38 17.86
C LEU A 132 -21.96 2.54 18.74
N GLN A 133 -21.60 1.36 18.24
CA GLN A 133 -20.63 0.50 18.90
C GLN A 133 -19.21 0.86 18.49
N GLN A 134 -18.28 0.62 19.39
CA GLN A 134 -16.86 0.80 19.14
C GLN A 134 -16.29 -0.34 18.28
N ASN A 135 -15.22 -0.04 17.54
CA ASN A 135 -14.47 -1.06 16.81
C ASN A 135 -13.80 -2.05 17.77
N PRO A 136 -13.60 -3.32 17.36
CA PRO A 136 -13.07 -4.36 18.24
C PRO A 136 -11.75 -3.99 18.92
N ASN A 137 -11.65 -4.28 20.22
CA ASN A 137 -10.45 -4.11 21.05
C ASN A 137 -9.98 -2.66 21.23
N TRP A 138 -10.83 -1.67 20.92
CA TRP A 138 -10.64 -0.27 21.26
C TRP A 138 -11.51 0.10 22.47
N ASP A 139 -11.26 -0.51 23.63
CA ASP A 139 -12.05 -0.26 24.84
C ASP A 139 -11.84 1.16 25.40
#